data_AF-A0A349E570-F1
#
_entry.id   AF-A0A349E570-F1
#
_cell.length_a   1.000
_cell.length_b   1.000
_cell.length_c   1.000
_cell.angle_alpha   90.00
_cell.angle_beta   90.00
_cell.angle_gamma   90.00
#
_symmetry.space_group_name_H-M   'P 1'
#
loop_
_entity.id
_entity.type
_entity.pdbx_description
1 polymer ?
#
loop_
_entity_poly.entity_id
_entity_poly.type
_entity_poly.pdbx_seq_one_letter_code
_entity_poly.pdbx_strand_id
1 'polypeptide(L)'
;MTENIQTQANEMKGILAWIEKSGNKLPDPVFIFLYCIAVVIAISVLAALVGISAAHPTQVDAAGNAIMVNAESLLSAANIQRLLVNMPETFTGFHPLGYVLVVMLGAGVAERTGLFASAM
;
A
#
# COMPACT_ATOMS: atom_id res chain seq x y z
N MET A 1 -32.20 46.78 -9.54
CA MET A 1 -31.92 45.91 -10.70
C MET A 1 -30.90 44.90 -10.23
N THR A 2 -31.35 43.69 -9.90
CA THR A 2 -30.51 42.64 -9.30
C THR A 2 -30.01 41.77 -10.46
N GLU A 3 -28.73 41.91 -10.83
CA GLU A 3 -28.11 41.04 -11.82
C GLU A 3 -28.03 39.62 -11.25
N ASN A 4 -28.83 38.73 -11.82
CA ASN A 4 -28.71 37.28 -11.63
C ASN A 4 -27.45 36.83 -12.38
N ILE A 5 -26.32 36.75 -11.67
CA ILE A 5 -25.15 36.03 -12.15
C ILE A 5 -25.50 34.54 -12.11
N GLN A 6 -26.04 34.02 -13.21
CA GLN A 6 -26.14 32.59 -13.42
C GLN A 6 -24.73 32.05 -13.66
N THR A 7 -24.10 31.53 -12.60
CA THR A 7 -22.89 30.72 -12.71
C THR A 7 -23.27 29.45 -13.45
N GLN A 8 -23.07 29.43 -14.77
CA GLN A 8 -23.17 28.20 -15.55
C GLN A 8 -22.04 27.26 -15.09
N ALA A 9 -22.37 26.33 -14.19
CA ALA A 9 -21.52 25.18 -13.93
C ALA A 9 -21.44 24.40 -15.24
N ASN A 10 -20.32 24.53 -15.93
CA ASN A 10 -20.00 23.71 -17.09
C ASN A 10 -19.82 22.27 -16.58
N GLU A 11 -20.91 21.52 -16.47
CA GLU A 11 -20.84 20.09 -16.21
C GLU A 11 -20.05 19.47 -17.36
N MET A 12 -18.78 19.14 -17.10
CA MET A 12 -18.01 18.33 -18.01
C MET A 12 -18.81 17.05 -18.23
N LYS A 13 -19.15 16.76 -19.50
CA LYS A 13 -19.92 15.57 -19.91
C LYS A 13 -19.00 14.56 -20.60
N GLY A 14 -19.38 13.28 -20.52
CA GLY A 14 -18.68 12.19 -21.22
C GLY A 14 -17.55 11.54 -20.41
N ILE A 15 -16.55 11.00 -21.11
CA ILE A 15 -15.47 10.18 -20.53
C ILE A 15 -14.67 10.96 -19.47
N LEU A 16 -14.42 12.25 -19.69
CA LEU A 16 -13.64 13.08 -18.77
C LEU A 16 -14.37 13.27 -17.42
N ALA A 17 -15.69 13.42 -17.44
CA ALA A 17 -16.54 13.48 -16.25
C ALA A 17 -16.51 12.17 -15.45
N TRP A 18 -16.44 11.04 -16.16
CA TRP A 18 -16.32 9.73 -15.55
C TRP A 18 -14.96 9.52 -14.88
N ILE A 19 -13.87 9.97 -15.52
CA ILE A 19 -12.52 9.93 -14.95
C ILE A 19 -12.45 10.78 -13.68
N GLU A 20 -12.92 12.03 -13.72
CA GLU A 20 -12.94 12.94 -12.57
C GLU A 20 -13.73 12.35 -11.41
N LYS A 21 -14.96 11.88 -11.66
CA LYS A 21 -15.81 11.28 -10.64
C LYS A 21 -15.20 10.01 -10.05
N SER A 22 -14.52 9.21 -10.88
CA SER A 22 -13.85 7.98 -10.42
C SER A 22 -12.60 8.29 -9.61
N GLY A 23 -11.79 9.27 -10.05
CA GLY A 23 -10.61 9.73 -9.33
C GLY A 23 -10.95 10.32 -7.97
N ASN A 24 -11.99 11.16 -7.91
CA ASN A 24 -12.43 11.77 -6.65
C ASN A 24 -13.10 10.79 -5.67
N LYS A 25 -13.46 9.59 -6.15
CA LYS A 25 -14.03 8.52 -5.32
C LYS A 25 -12.97 7.64 -4.67
N LEU A 26 -11.73 7.68 -5.16
CA LEU A 26 -10.64 6.91 -4.56
C LEU A 26 -10.37 7.44 -3.15
N PRO A 27 -10.44 6.58 -2.12
CA PRO A 27 -10.13 7.00 -0.77
C PRO A 27 -8.63 7.30 -0.65
N ASP A 28 -8.26 8.03 0.41
CA ASP A 28 -6.85 8.28 0.71
C ASP A 28 -6.04 6.96 0.70
N PRO A 29 -4.82 6.95 0.14
CA PRO A 29 -4.02 5.74 -0.01
C PRO A 29 -3.88 4.91 1.28
N VAL A 30 -3.85 5.55 2.45
CA VAL A 30 -3.76 4.85 3.75
C VAL A 30 -4.95 3.91 3.95
N PHE A 31 -6.16 4.34 3.60
CA PHE A 31 -7.36 3.49 3.71
C PHE A 31 -7.34 2.35 2.70
N ILE A 32 -6.80 2.57 1.49
CA ILE A 32 -6.65 1.49 0.51
C ILE A 32 -5.80 0.36 1.10
N PHE A 33 -4.66 0.70 1.72
CA PHE A 33 -3.83 -0.30 2.40
C PHE A 33 -4.53 -0.98 3.57
N LEU A 34 -5.30 -0.22 4.37
CA LEU A 34 -6.08 -0.78 5.47
C LEU A 34 -7.10 -1.80 4.97
N TYR A 35 -7.83 -1.48 3.90
CA TYR A 35 -8.78 -2.42 3.29
C TYR A 35 -8.07 -3.66 2.73
N CYS A 36 -6.93 -3.51 2.06
CA CYS A 36 -6.14 -4.64 1.58
C CYS A 36 -5.69 -5.55 2.73
N ILE A 37 -5.17 -4.98 3.83
CA ILE A 37 -4.77 -5.75 5.02
C ILE A 37 -5.96 -6.52 5.60
N ALA A 38 -7.12 -5.86 5.77
CA ALA A 38 -8.32 -6.49 6.29
C ALA A 38 -8.79 -7.66 5.40
N VAL A 39 -8.78 -7.46 4.07
CA VAL A 39 -9.15 -8.51 3.11
C VAL A 39 -8.17 -9.69 3.16
N VAL A 40 -6.86 -9.43 3.20
CA VAL A 40 -5.85 -10.49 3.29
C VAL A 40 -5.97 -11.26 4.60
N ILE A 41 -6.24 -10.59 5.73
CA ILE A 41 -6.53 -11.25 7.00
C ILE A 41 -7.73 -12.19 6.86
N ALA A 42 -8.85 -11.71 6.31
CA ALA A 42 -10.05 -12.52 6.11
C ALA A 42 -9.78 -13.75 5.22
N ILE A 43 -9.07 -13.56 4.10
CA ILE A 43 -8.68 -14.65 3.20
C ILE A 43 -7.76 -15.65 3.90
N SER A 44 -6.77 -15.18 4.67
CA SER A 44 -5.83 -16.06 5.38
C SER A 44 -6.53 -16.98 6.38
N VAL A 45 -7.53 -16.45 7.10
CA VAL A 45 -8.33 -17.22 8.05
C VAL A 45 -9.15 -18.28 7.32
N LEU A 46 -9.86 -17.91 6.26
CA LEU A 46 -10.66 -18.86 5.47
C LEU A 46 -9.80 -19.95 4.82
N ALA A 47 -8.67 -19.57 4.23
CA ALA A 47 -7.75 -20.52 3.59
C ALA A 47 -7.14 -21.50 4.60
N ALA A 48 -6.77 -21.03 5.79
CA ALA A 48 -6.25 -21.87 6.86
C ALA A 48 -7.32 -22.83 7.42
N LEU A 49 -8.57 -22.38 7.57
CA LEU A 49 -9.68 -23.22 8.01
C LEU A 49 -10.01 -24.35 7.03
N VAL A 50 -9.92 -24.07 5.72
CA VAL A 50 -10.13 -25.08 4.67
C VAL A 50 -8.90 -25.99 4.48
N GLY A 51 -7.75 -25.62 5.06
CA GLY A 51 -6.51 -26.40 4.95
C GLY A 51 -5.86 -26.32 3.56
N ILE A 52 -5.97 -25.17 2.90
CA ILE A 52 -5.38 -24.97 1.57
C ILE A 52 -3.86 -25.14 1.64
N SER A 53 -3.31 -25.94 0.74
CA SER A 53 -1.87 -26.16 0.62
C SER A 53 -1.45 -26.24 -0.85
N ALA A 54 -0.17 -25.96 -1.11
CA ALA A 54 0.42 -26.01 -2.44
C ALA A 54 1.87 -26.48 -2.38
N ALA A 55 2.31 -27.22 -3.40
CA ALA A 55 3.70 -27.62 -3.53
C ALA A 55 4.57 -26.41 -3.88
N HIS A 56 5.71 -26.26 -3.21
CA HIS A 56 6.66 -25.19 -3.45
C HIS A 56 7.34 -25.41 -4.81
N PRO A 57 7.35 -24.41 -5.72
CA PRO A 57 7.81 -24.61 -7.09
C PRO A 57 9.31 -24.87 -7.22
N THR A 58 10.11 -24.41 -6.25
CA THR A 58 11.59 -24.45 -6.32
C THR A 58 12.27 -25.07 -5.10
N GLN A 59 11.53 -25.43 -4.06
CA GLN A 59 12.12 -25.99 -2.83
C GLN A 59 11.75 -27.46 -2.76
N VAL A 60 12.76 -28.29 -2.60
CA VAL A 60 12.63 -29.74 -2.48
C VAL A 60 13.23 -30.20 -1.16
N ASP A 61 12.69 -31.26 -0.61
CA ASP A 61 13.23 -31.94 0.56
C ASP A 61 14.55 -32.67 0.21
N ALA A 62 15.19 -33.25 1.22
CA ALA A 62 16.43 -34.02 1.05
C ALA A 62 16.24 -35.28 0.17
N ALA A 63 15.01 -35.71 -0.06
CA ALA A 63 14.64 -36.84 -0.91
C ALA A 63 14.22 -36.42 -2.33
N GLY A 64 14.25 -35.12 -2.65
CA GLY A 64 13.90 -34.58 -3.96
C GLY A 64 12.41 -34.30 -4.20
N ASN A 65 11.56 -34.44 -3.18
CA ASN A 65 10.13 -34.12 -3.30
C ASN A 65 9.87 -32.64 -3.03
N ALA A 66 8.90 -32.05 -3.72
CA ALA A 66 8.52 -30.66 -3.49
C ALA A 66 7.97 -30.46 -2.06
N ILE A 67 8.45 -29.42 -1.37
CA ILE A 67 7.98 -29.07 -0.03
C ILE A 67 6.55 -28.55 -0.11
N MET A 68 5.64 -29.04 0.74
CA MET A 68 4.27 -28.54 0.81
C MET A 68 4.19 -27.30 1.71
N VAL A 69 3.68 -26.19 1.15
CA VAL A 69 3.40 -24.95 1.87
C VAL A 69 1.92 -24.91 2.24
N ASN A 70 1.62 -24.67 3.51
CA ASN A 70 0.25 -24.58 4.02
C ASN A 70 -0.16 -23.11 4.21
N ALA A 71 -1.43 -22.81 3.96
CA ALA A 71 -1.99 -21.51 4.29
C ALA A 71 -2.03 -21.34 5.81
N GLU A 72 -1.47 -20.24 6.32
CA GLU A 72 -1.50 -19.89 7.73
C GLU A 72 -2.46 -18.73 8.00
N SER A 73 -3.18 -18.81 9.11
CA SER A 73 -4.02 -17.71 9.58
C SER A 73 -3.14 -16.60 10.16
N LEU A 74 -3.35 -15.37 9.69
CA LEU A 74 -2.67 -14.19 10.24
C LEU A 74 -3.16 -13.81 11.65
N LEU A 75 -4.32 -14.31 12.06
CA LEU A 75 -4.86 -14.13 13.42
C LEU A 75 -4.43 -15.24 14.39
N SER A 76 -3.53 -16.14 13.99
CA SER A 76 -2.96 -17.12 14.92
C SER A 76 -2.14 -16.41 16.00
N ALA A 77 -2.08 -16.98 17.21
CA ALA A 77 -1.31 -16.40 18.31
C ALA A 77 0.17 -16.16 17.92
N ALA A 78 0.77 -17.11 17.19
CA ALA A 78 2.13 -16.99 16.68
C ALA A 78 2.29 -15.83 15.68
N ASN A 79 1.37 -15.67 14.73
CA ASN A 79 1.44 -14.61 13.72
C ASN A 79 1.11 -13.23 14.30
N ILE A 80 0.21 -13.13 15.29
CA ILE A 80 -0.02 -11.88 16.02
C ILE A 80 1.23 -11.48 16.81
N GLN A 81 1.86 -12.42 17.53
CA GLN A 81 3.11 -12.15 18.22
C GLN A 81 4.19 -11.70 17.24
N ARG A 82 4.37 -12.40 16.12
CA ARG A 82 5.32 -12.06 15.08
C ARG A 82 5.06 -10.66 14.51
N LEU A 83 3.80 -10.33 14.24
CA LEU A 83 3.41 -9.00 13.75
C LEU A 83 3.84 -7.92 14.74
N LEU A 84 3.50 -8.06 16.03
CA LEU A 84 3.80 -7.05 17.05
C LEU A 84 5.30 -6.91 17.32
N VAL A 85 6.06 -8.01 17.30
CA VAL A 85 7.51 -8.01 17.55
C VAL A 85 8.28 -7.48 16.35
N ASN A 86 7.92 -7.90 15.14
CA ASN A 86 8.68 -7.57 13.93
C ASN A 86 8.17 -6.31 13.21
N MET A 87 7.11 -5.66 13.71
CA MET A 87 6.56 -4.44 13.10
C MET A 87 7.62 -3.34 12.89
N PRO A 88 8.51 -3.02 13.86
CA PRO A 88 9.53 -1.98 13.65
C PRO A 88 10.50 -2.35 12.53
N GLU A 89 10.97 -3.59 12.49
CA GLU A 89 11.88 -4.08 11.45
C GLU A 89 11.20 -4.12 10.07
N THR A 90 9.92 -4.50 10.03
CA THR A 90 9.12 -4.50 8.79
C THR A 90 8.97 -3.09 8.23
N PHE A 91 8.73 -2.10 9.11
CA PHE A 91 8.58 -0.70 8.72
C PHE A 91 9.91 -0.08 8.27
N THR A 92 10.98 -0.26 9.03
CA THR A 92 12.30 0.32 8.71
C THR A 92 13.01 -0.42 7.56
N GLY A 93 12.72 -1.71 7.36
CA GLY A 93 13.24 -2.53 6.27
C GLY A 93 12.57 -2.27 4.92
N PHE A 94 11.53 -1.44 4.87
CA PHE A 94 10.90 -1.05 3.60
C PHE A 94 11.85 -0.11 2.83
N HIS A 95 12.54 -0.70 1.84
CA HIS A 95 13.66 -0.08 1.13
C HIS A 95 13.38 1.34 0.61
N PRO A 96 12.19 1.64 0.04
CA PRO A 96 11.90 2.99 -0.44
C PRO A 96 11.91 4.06 0.65
N LEU A 97 11.53 3.75 1.89
CA LEU A 97 11.49 4.75 2.98
C LEU A 97 12.88 5.31 3.28
N GLY A 98 13.87 4.43 3.42
CA GLY A 98 15.25 4.84 3.71
C GLY A 98 15.83 5.75 2.62
N TYR A 99 15.63 5.38 1.36
CA TYR A 99 16.12 6.17 0.23
C TYR A 99 15.48 7.57 0.18
N VAL A 100 14.15 7.66 0.34
CA VAL A 100 13.44 8.93 0.30
C VAL A 100 13.91 9.86 1.41
N LEU A 101 14.10 9.36 2.64
CA LEU A 101 14.57 10.18 3.76
C LEU A 101 15.96 10.77 3.50
N VAL A 102 16.89 9.97 2.97
CA VAL A 102 18.26 10.42 2.65
C VAL A 102 18.24 11.48 1.55
N VAL A 103 17.47 11.26 0.49
CA VAL A 103 17.34 12.22 -0.61
C VAL A 103 16.69 13.52 -0.15
N MET A 104 15.60 13.43 0.63
CA MET A 104 14.90 14.60 1.16
C MET A 104 15.75 15.40 2.14
N LEU A 105 16.65 14.76 2.89
CA LEU A 105 17.61 15.46 3.75
C LEU A 105 18.59 16.31 2.93
N GLY A 106 19.15 15.76 1.86
CA GLY A 106 20.02 16.51 0.95
C GLY A 106 19.28 17.64 0.21
N ALA A 107 18.09 17.34 -0.31
CA ALA A 107 17.23 18.32 -0.97
C ALA A 107 16.83 19.46 -0.02
N GLY A 108 16.49 19.14 1.23
CA GLY A 108 16.14 20.12 2.25
C GLY A 108 17.29 21.07 2.58
N VAL A 109 18.53 20.57 2.61
CA VAL A 109 19.72 21.43 2.78
C VAL A 109 19.92 22.34 1.57
N ALA A 110 19.81 21.82 0.35
CA ALA A 110 19.95 22.60 -0.88
C ALA A 110 18.87 23.70 -0.98
N GLU A 111 17.64 23.41 -0.55
CA GLU A 111 16.55 24.38 -0.53
C GLU A 111 16.78 25.47 0.53
N ARG A 112 17.13 25.08 1.76
CA ARG A 112 17.34 26.04 2.88
C ARG A 112 18.57 26.92 2.73
N THR A 113 19.60 26.45 2.01
CA THR A 113 20.79 27.26 1.69
C THR A 113 20.58 28.18 0.48
N GLY A 114 19.42 28.08 -0.19
CA GLY A 114 19.10 28.92 -1.36
C GLY A 114 19.76 28.45 -2.66
N LEU A 115 20.38 27.26 -2.68
CA LEU A 115 21.03 26.70 -3.87
C LEU A 115 20.01 26.55 -5.01
N PHE A 116 18.85 25.97 -4.73
CA PHE A 116 17.80 25.80 -5.73
C PHE A 116 17.22 27.14 -6.21
N ALA A 117 17.03 28.10 -5.31
CA ALA A 117 16.53 29.42 -5.66
C ALA A 117 17.52 30.28 -6.46
N SER A 118 18.82 29.96 -6.40
CA SER A 118 19.87 30.70 -7.12
C SER A 118 20.25 30.03 -8.44
N ALA A 119 20.04 28.72 -8.57
CA ALA A 119 20.42 27.92 -9.74
C ALA A 119 19.28 27.68 -10.75
N MET A 120 18.02 27.85 -10.34
CA MET A 120 16.82 27.84 -11.20
C MET A 120 16.29 29.26 -11.38
#